data_AF-A0A9D1C772-F1
#
_entry.id   AF-A0A9D1C772-F1
#
_cell.length_a   1.000
_cell.length_b   1.000
_cell.length_c   1.000
_cell.angle_alpha   90.00
_cell.angle_beta   90.00
_cell.angle_gamma   90.00
#
_symmetry.space_group_name_H-M   'P 1'
#
loop_
_entity.id
_entity.type
_entity.pdbx_description
1 polymer ?
#
loop_
_entity_poly.entity_id
_entity_poly.type
_entity_poly.pdbx_seq_one_letter_code
_entity_poly.pdbx_strand_id
1 'polypeptide(L)'
;MWQIYGQSHILTQLDAGLREGRLSHAYLLVGPPRVGKMALAINIAQALNCLEGPGEPCGDCVQCTRIGLGQHADVRVVGIGPSEEGGPTRTVIGIDDVKDVLRQVYLNPYEGRCSVV
;
A
#
# COMPACT_ATOMS: atom_id res chain seq x y z
N MET A 1 -2.33 0.49 14.39
CA MET A 1 -2.05 -0.88 14.80
C MET A 1 -1.67 -1.75 13.61
N TRP A 2 -0.57 -2.51 13.69
CA TRP A 2 -0.24 -3.53 12.69
C TRP A 2 -1.27 -4.67 12.70
N GLN A 3 -1.93 -4.93 11.58
CA GLN A 3 -2.91 -6.02 11.43
C GLN A 3 -2.25 -7.36 11.03
N ILE A 4 -1.03 -7.62 11.49
CA ILE A 4 -0.23 -8.81 11.14
C ILE A 4 0.26 -9.49 12.41
N TYR A 5 -0.02 -10.78 12.52
CA TYR A 5 0.35 -11.60 13.66
C TYR A 5 1.49 -12.57 13.32
N GLY A 6 2.39 -12.83 14.27
CA GLY A 6 3.46 -13.81 14.14
C GLY A 6 4.68 -13.37 13.31
N GLN A 7 4.72 -12.11 12.83
CA GLN A 7 5.82 -11.56 12.03
C GLN A 7 6.52 -10.38 12.73
N SER A 8 6.72 -10.47 14.05
CA SER A 8 7.24 -9.36 14.88
C SER A 8 8.59 -8.82 14.40
N HIS A 9 9.51 -9.70 13.99
CA HIS A 9 10.82 -9.30 13.47
C HIS A 9 10.72 -8.33 12.28
N ILE A 10 9.80 -8.58 11.34
CA ILE A 10 9.61 -7.73 10.15
C ILE A 10 8.99 -6.40 10.56
N LEU A 11 7.99 -6.44 11.45
CA LEU A 11 7.31 -5.23 11.92
C LEU A 11 8.26 -4.29 12.67
N THR A 12 9.15 -4.82 13.50
CA THR A 12 10.16 -4.01 14.21
C THR A 12 11.12 -3.31 13.22
N GLN A 13 11.55 -4.00 12.17
CA GLN A 13 12.43 -3.39 11.17
C GLN A 13 11.70 -2.32 10.35
N LEU A 14 10.44 -2.57 9.97
CA LEU A 14 9.62 -1.61 9.25
C LEU A 14 9.34 -0.35 10.09
N ASP A 15 8.99 -0.52 11.35
CA ASP A 15 8.73 0.59 12.27
C ASP A 15 9.97 1.46 12.48
N ALA A 16 11.15 0.85 12.67
CA ALA A 16 12.41 1.57 12.74
C ALA A 16 12.70 2.34 11.43
N GLY A 17 12.56 1.68 10.29
CA GLY A 17 12.78 2.30 8.97
C GLY A 17 11.82 3.45 8.68
N LEU A 18 10.56 3.34 9.11
CA LEU A 18 9.55 4.41 9.02
C LEU A 18 9.95 5.62 9.85
N ARG A 19 10.32 5.42 11.12
CA ARG A 19 10.72 6.50 12.03
C ARG A 19 11.96 7.25 11.57
N GLU A 20 12.91 6.52 11.00
CA GLU A 20 14.17 7.09 10.50
C GLU A 20 14.06 7.64 9.07
N GLY A 21 12.93 7.43 8.39
CA GLY A 21 12.74 7.84 7.00
C GLY A 21 13.64 7.08 6.00
N ARG A 22 14.05 5.85 6.34
CA ARG A 22 15.00 5.03 5.56
C ARG A 22 14.32 3.90 4.77
N LEU A 23 13.02 4.02 4.51
CA LEU A 23 12.32 3.00 3.73
C LEU A 23 12.81 2.94 2.29
N SER A 24 12.81 1.73 1.73
CA SER A 24 13.11 1.49 0.32
C SER A 24 11.92 1.90 -0.55
N HIS A 25 12.21 2.29 -1.79
CA HIS A 25 11.20 2.67 -2.79
C HIS A 25 10.37 1.49 -3.30
N ALA A 26 10.81 0.24 -3.05
CA ALA A 26 10.10 -0.96 -3.46
C ALA A 26 10.34 -2.10 -2.47
N TYR A 27 9.29 -2.90 -2.24
CA TYR A 27 9.32 -4.09 -1.39
C TYR A 27 8.69 -5.28 -2.11
N LEU A 28 9.36 -6.44 -2.09
CA LEU A 28 8.82 -7.70 -2.58
C LEU A 28 8.44 -8.59 -1.39
N LEU A 29 7.13 -8.76 -1.16
CA LEU A 29 6.61 -9.61 -0.10
C LEU A 29 6.47 -11.05 -0.59
N VAL A 30 7.23 -11.98 0.00
CA VAL A 30 7.26 -13.40 -0.37
C VAL A 30 6.73 -14.26 0.77
N GLY A 31 5.93 -15.28 0.43
CA GLY A 31 5.43 -16.26 1.39
C GLY A 31 4.20 -17.01 0.89
N PRO A 32 3.69 -17.98 1.68
CA PRO A 32 2.50 -18.77 1.34
C PRO A 32 1.26 -17.92 1.03
N PRO A 33 0.29 -18.44 0.25
CA PRO A 33 -0.98 -17.75 0.06
C PRO A 33 -1.68 -17.50 1.41
N ARG A 34 -2.40 -16.38 1.52
CA ARG A 34 -3.20 -15.98 2.70
C ARG A 34 -2.43 -15.71 4.01
N VAL A 35 -1.09 -15.61 3.98
CA VAL A 35 -0.28 -15.20 5.14
C VAL A 35 -0.40 -13.70 5.51
N GLY A 36 -1.21 -12.92 4.79
CA GLY A 36 -1.39 -11.48 5.04
C GLY A 36 -0.46 -10.56 4.25
N LYS A 37 0.16 -11.02 3.14
CA LYS A 37 1.02 -10.17 2.28
C LYS A 37 0.32 -8.88 1.83
N MET A 38 -0.90 -9.01 1.32
CA MET A 38 -1.70 -7.87 0.89
C MET A 38 -2.05 -6.93 2.06
N ALA A 39 -2.43 -7.50 3.20
CA ALA A 39 -2.72 -6.73 4.41
C ALA A 39 -1.49 -5.96 4.90
N LEU A 40 -0.29 -6.56 4.84
CA LEU A 40 0.96 -5.89 5.18
C LEU A 40 1.27 -4.75 4.21
N ALA A 41 1.07 -4.94 2.90
CA ALA A 41 1.25 -3.88 1.90
C ALA A 41 0.32 -2.68 2.18
N ILE A 42 -0.95 -2.94 2.50
CA ILE A 42 -1.92 -1.89 2.88
C ILE A 42 -1.48 -1.19 4.18
N ASN A 43 -1.05 -1.93 5.21
CA ASN A 43 -0.58 -1.34 6.46
C ASN A 43 0.66 -0.45 6.26
N ILE A 44 1.58 -0.83 5.36
CA ILE A 44 2.74 0.00 5.01
C ILE A 44 2.29 1.28 4.31
N ALA A 45 1.34 1.20 3.37
CA ALA A 45 0.78 2.38 2.71
C ALA A 45 0.08 3.32 3.70
N GLN A 46 -0.65 2.75 4.67
CA GLN A 46 -1.26 3.50 5.77
C GLN A 46 -0.21 4.17 6.65
N ALA A 47 0.89 3.48 6.97
CA ALA A 47 1.96 4.01 7.81
C ALA A 47 2.67 5.20 7.15
N LEU A 48 2.90 5.13 5.85
CA LEU A 48 3.55 6.19 5.06
C LEU A 48 2.70 7.47 4.98
N ASN A 49 1.38 7.33 4.87
CA ASN A 49 0.45 8.44 4.71
C ASN A 49 -0.30 8.79 6.01
N CYS A 50 0.11 8.21 7.16
CA CYS A 50 -0.51 8.47 8.45
C CYS A 50 -0.32 9.94 8.88
N LEU A 51 -1.39 10.55 9.38
CA LEU A 51 -1.34 11.94 9.88
C LEU A 51 -0.70 12.05 11.27
N GLU A 52 -0.75 10.98 12.07
CA GLU A 52 -0.23 10.98 13.46
C GLU A 52 1.31 10.89 13.53
N GLY A 53 1.98 10.60 12.41
CA GLY A 53 3.43 10.58 12.31
C GLY A 53 4.00 9.27 11.80
N PRO A 54 5.34 9.21 11.67
CA PRO A 54 6.02 8.04 11.13
C PRO A 54 6.10 6.90 12.16
N GLY A 55 5.85 5.67 11.69
CA GLY A 55 5.88 4.46 12.51
C GLY A 55 4.62 3.63 12.26
N GLU A 56 4.08 3.03 13.31
CA GLU A 56 2.85 2.25 13.24
C GLU A 56 1.65 3.08 12.72
N PRO A 57 0.87 2.58 11.74
CA PRO A 57 -0.30 3.30 11.22
C PRO A 57 -1.34 3.46 12.33
N CYS A 58 -1.97 4.62 12.50
CA CYS A 58 -2.97 4.79 13.58
C CYS A 58 -4.22 3.91 13.34
N GLY A 59 -4.72 3.86 12.10
CA GLY A 59 -5.94 3.15 11.72
C GLY A 59 -7.19 4.04 11.68
N ASP A 60 -7.19 5.14 12.44
CA ASP A 60 -8.40 5.95 12.66
C ASP A 60 -8.36 7.33 11.97
N CYS A 61 -7.19 7.79 11.50
CA CYS A 61 -7.11 9.04 10.75
C CYS A 61 -7.71 8.91 9.35
N VAL A 62 -8.17 10.02 8.78
CA VAL A 62 -8.83 10.05 7.47
C VAL A 62 -8.02 9.35 6.37
N GLN A 63 -6.68 9.49 6.38
CA GLN A 63 -5.82 8.84 5.40
C GLN A 63 -5.79 7.33 5.60
N CYS A 64 -5.60 6.86 6.83
CA CYS A 64 -5.64 5.43 7.16
C CYS A 64 -6.98 4.80 6.79
N THR A 65 -8.10 5.46 7.12
CA THR A 65 -9.44 4.97 6.80
C THR A 65 -9.67 4.89 5.29
N ARG A 66 -9.32 5.93 4.53
CA ARG A 66 -9.49 5.93 3.07
C ARG A 66 -8.63 4.89 2.37
N ILE A 67 -7.39 4.70 2.84
CA ILE A 67 -6.51 3.62 2.33
C ILE A 67 -7.11 2.25 2.63
N GLY A 68 -7.64 2.05 3.85
CA GLY A 68 -8.30 0.79 4.22
C GLY A 68 -9.54 0.48 3.38
N LEU A 69 -10.24 1.52 2.92
CA LEU A 69 -11.39 1.42 2.01
C LEU A 69 -11.02 1.37 0.52
N GLY A 70 -9.73 1.53 0.17
CA GLY A 70 -9.29 1.62 -1.23
C GLY A 70 -9.70 2.90 -1.96
N GLN A 71 -9.98 3.99 -1.23
CA GLN A 71 -10.49 5.28 -1.76
C GLN A 71 -9.48 6.43 -1.63
N HIS A 72 -8.19 6.11 -1.54
CA HIS A 72 -7.12 7.08 -1.40
C HIS A 72 -6.51 7.39 -2.77
N ALA A 73 -6.45 8.65 -3.16
CA ALA A 73 -6.02 9.05 -4.52
C ALA A 73 -4.58 8.61 -4.83
N ASP A 74 -3.71 8.67 -3.81
CA ASP A 74 -2.29 8.34 -3.98
C ASP A 74 -1.92 6.88 -3.65
N VAL A 75 -2.90 6.03 -3.29
CA VAL A 75 -2.66 4.60 -3.03
C VAL A 75 -3.48 3.78 -4.02
N ARG A 76 -2.80 3.10 -4.93
CA ARG A 76 -3.44 2.27 -5.95
C ARG A 76 -3.10 0.81 -5.73
N VAL A 77 -4.07 -0.07 -5.91
CA VAL A 77 -3.86 -1.51 -5.94
C VAL A 77 -3.98 -1.99 -7.38
N VAL A 78 -2.92 -2.59 -7.90
CA VAL A 78 -2.95 -3.23 -9.21
C VAL A 78 -3.04 -4.74 -9.03
N GLY A 79 -4.08 -5.33 -9.63
CA GLY A 79 -4.36 -6.74 -9.46
C GLY A 79 -5.21 -7.31 -10.60
N ILE A 80 -5.42 -8.61 -10.50
CA ILE A 80 -6.18 -9.39 -11.47
C ILE A 80 -7.61 -9.48 -10.93
N GLY A 81 -8.55 -8.71 -11.51
CA GLY A 81 -9.92 -8.57 -11.03
C GLY A 81 -10.86 -7.95 -12.06
N PRO A 82 -12.17 -7.85 -11.77
CA PRO A 82 -13.10 -7.15 -12.64
C PRO A 82 -12.70 -5.68 -12.70
N SER A 83 -12.58 -5.14 -13.91
CA SER A 83 -12.45 -3.69 -14.11
C SER A 83 -13.69 -3.01 -13.51
N GLU A 84 -13.52 -1.82 -12.93
CA GLU A 84 -14.64 -1.01 -12.39
C GLU A 84 -15.76 -0.77 -13.43
N GLU A 85 -15.47 -0.99 -14.72
CA GLU A 85 -16.39 -0.90 -15.86
C GLU A 85 -17.14 -2.20 -16.24
N GLY A 86 -17.17 -3.23 -15.38
CA GLY A 86 -18.01 -4.41 -15.62
C GLY A 86 -17.55 -5.31 -16.79
N GLY A 87 -16.26 -5.26 -17.12
CA GLY A 87 -15.63 -6.11 -18.14
C GLY A 87 -15.34 -7.54 -17.65
N PRO A 88 -15.00 -8.48 -18.56
CA PRO A 88 -14.64 -9.85 -18.20
C PRO A 88 -13.44 -9.88 -17.25
N THR A 89 -13.47 -10.79 -16.27
CA THR A 89 -12.38 -10.98 -15.32
C THR A 89 -11.07 -11.24 -16.06
N ARG A 90 -10.15 -10.27 -15.99
CA ARG A 90 -8.81 -10.40 -16.58
C ARG A 90 -8.06 -11.45 -15.76
N THR A 91 -7.20 -12.25 -16.41
CA THR A 91 -6.34 -13.27 -15.76
C THR A 91 -4.87 -12.86 -15.73
N VAL A 92 -4.53 -11.72 -16.33
CA VAL A 92 -3.17 -11.22 -16.50
C VAL A 92 -3.17 -9.70 -16.28
N ILE A 93 -2.11 -9.18 -15.66
CA ILE A 93 -1.84 -7.74 -15.59
C ILE A 93 -1.28 -7.30 -16.95
N GLY A 94 -2.01 -6.42 -17.63
CA GLY A 94 -1.65 -5.97 -18.97
C GLY A 94 -0.55 -4.91 -18.95
N ILE A 95 0.06 -4.68 -20.12
CA ILE A 95 1.05 -3.60 -20.28
C ILE A 95 0.44 -2.22 -20.03
N ASP A 96 -0.84 -2.04 -20.32
CA ASP A 96 -1.52 -0.76 -20.13
C ASP A 96 -1.71 -0.46 -18.63
N ASP A 97 -1.97 -1.47 -17.81
CA ASP A 97 -2.01 -1.30 -16.35
C ASP A 97 -0.65 -0.78 -15.84
N VAL A 98 0.46 -1.35 -16.33
CA VAL A 98 1.81 -0.90 -15.98
C VAL A 98 2.09 0.53 -16.45
N LYS A 99 1.64 0.90 -17.66
CA LYS A 99 1.78 2.28 -18.16
C LYS A 99 1.01 3.27 -17.31
N ASP A 100 -0.18 2.91 -16.84
CA ASP A 100 -0.97 3.75 -15.96
C ASP A 100 -0.29 3.95 -14.60
N VAL A 101 0.30 2.88 -14.04
CA VAL A 101 1.12 2.97 -12.82
C VAL A 101 2.27 3.95 -13.01
N LEU A 102 3.04 3.80 -14.09
CA LEU A 102 4.16 4.69 -14.38
C LEU A 102 3.69 6.15 -14.46
N ARG A 103 2.60 6.41 -15.17
CA ARG A 103 2.03 7.76 -15.29
C ARG A 103 1.68 8.35 -13.92
N GLN A 104 1.09 7.56 -13.03
CA GLN A 104 0.70 8.02 -11.70
C GLN A 104 1.91 8.34 -10.82
N VAL A 105 2.97 7.51 -10.84
CA VAL A 105 4.18 7.72 -10.04
C VAL A 105 4.93 9.01 -10.44
N TYR A 106 4.77 9.47 -11.68
CA TYR A 106 5.33 10.76 -12.13
C TYR A 106 4.54 11.99 -11.65
N LEU A 107 3.34 11.82 -11.11
CA LEU A 107 2.55 12.91 -10.58
C LEU A 107 2.92 13.17 -9.11
N ASN A 108 2.76 14.43 -8.69
CA ASN A 108 2.85 14.74 -7.27
C ASN A 108 1.66 14.13 -6.53
N PRO A 109 1.85 13.63 -5.29
CA PRO A 109 0.75 13.20 -4.45
C PRO A 109 -0.29 14.31 -4.28
N TYR A 110 -1.57 13.95 -4.38
CA TYR A 110 -2.70 14.88 -4.27
C TYR A 110 -3.07 15.16 -2.82
N GLU A 111 -3.15 14.12 -1.98
CA GLU A 111 -3.63 14.21 -0.59
C GLU A 111 -2.70 13.54 0.44
N GLY A 112 -1.90 12.58 0.00
CA GLY A 112 -0.89 11.89 0.80
C GLY A 112 0.46 12.59 0.80
N ARG A 113 1.37 12.07 1.64
CA ARG A 113 2.79 12.46 1.60
C ARG A 113 3.53 11.79 0.47
N CYS A 114 3.16 10.55 0.16
CA CYS A 114 3.79 9.71 -0.85
C CYS A 114 2.74 8.97 -1.67
N SER A 115 3.02 8.77 -2.97
CA SER A 115 2.26 7.84 -3.79
C SER A 115 2.78 6.42 -3.61
N VAL A 116 1.86 5.47 -3.45
CA VAL A 116 2.13 4.04 -3.27
C VAL A 116 1.30 3.26 -4.28
N VAL A 117 1.93 2.29 -4.96
CA VAL A 117 1.28 1.44 -5.96
C VAL A 117 1.65 -0.03 -5.75
#